data_AF-A0A644ZD28-F1
#
_entry.id   AF-A0A644ZD28-F1
#
_cell.length_a   1.000
_cell.length_b   1.000
_cell.length_c   1.000
_cell.angle_alpha   90.00
_cell.angle_beta   90.00
_cell.angle_gamma   90.00
#
_symmetry.space_group_name_H-M   'P 1'
#
loop_
_entity.id
_entity.type
_entity.pdbx_description
1 polymer ?
#
loop_
_entity_poly.entity_id
_entity_poly.type
_entity_poly.pdbx_seq_one_letter_code
_entity_poly.pdbx_strand_id
1 'polypeptide(L)'
;MSQTDMDGMMYKIEGEDLYLIGTSEHSMIGRFIDQILPENSLPETLTSYSPCFRKEKGAHGIEERGIYRIHQFEKQEMIVVCKPEESKDWYEKLWKLSVELFRSMDIPVRQLECCSGDLADLKVKSCDIEAWSPRQQKYFEVCSCSNLGDAQARRLRIRYKDQDGKMQLCHTLNNTCVAPPRMLIAFLENNLQADGTVLIPEILRPYMGGKEKLTPKNK
;
A
#
# COMPACT_ATOMS: atom_id res chain seq x y z
N MET A 1 1.71 7.97 15.43
CA MET A 1 1.62 6.63 16.05
C MET A 1 1.86 6.78 17.55
N SER A 2 1.34 5.89 18.39
CA SER A 2 1.73 5.89 19.81
C SER A 2 3.18 5.41 19.95
N GLN A 3 3.84 5.70 21.08
CA GLN A 3 5.21 5.21 21.32
C GLN A 3 5.27 3.67 21.31
N THR A 4 4.26 3.01 21.87
CA THR A 4 4.14 1.55 21.90
C THR A 4 4.08 0.96 20.48
N ASP A 5 3.35 1.59 19.56
CA ASP A 5 3.27 1.14 18.16
C ASP A 5 4.61 1.30 17.45
N MET A 6 5.29 2.42 17.68
CA MET A 6 6.62 2.67 17.10
C MET A 6 7.64 1.64 17.58
N ASP A 7 7.65 1.33 18.88
CA ASP A 7 8.56 0.34 19.45
C ASP A 7 8.28 -1.09 18.95
N GLY A 8 7.00 -1.40 18.70
CA GLY A 8 6.55 -2.70 18.17
C GLY A 8 6.81 -2.89 16.68
N MET A 9 6.66 -1.84 15.87
CA MET A 9 6.63 -1.95 14.40
C MET A 9 7.89 -1.42 13.70
N MET A 10 8.54 -0.37 14.23
CA MET A 10 9.60 0.37 13.53
C MET A 10 11.00 0.04 14.06
N TYR A 11 11.99 0.05 13.17
CA TYR A 11 13.40 -0.01 13.56
C TYR A 11 13.92 1.40 13.84
N LYS A 12 14.49 1.61 15.03
CA LYS A 12 15.18 2.85 15.42
C LYS A 12 16.68 2.73 15.14
N ILE A 13 17.29 3.78 14.62
CA ILE A 13 18.74 3.87 14.48
C ILE A 13 19.33 4.25 15.84
N GLU A 14 20.25 3.43 16.34
CA GLU A 14 20.88 3.65 17.64
C GLU A 14 21.68 4.96 17.65
N GLY A 15 21.55 5.73 18.73
CA GLY A 15 22.23 7.02 18.88
C GLY A 15 21.61 8.19 18.10
N GLU A 16 20.59 7.93 17.27
CA GLU A 16 19.99 8.95 16.39
C GLU A 16 18.48 9.08 16.62
N ASP A 17 17.92 10.26 16.30
CA ASP A 17 16.47 10.46 16.20
C ASP A 17 15.95 10.09 14.81
N LEU A 18 16.30 8.88 14.37
CA LEU A 18 15.96 8.36 13.05
C LEU A 18 15.30 6.99 13.17
N TYR A 19 14.30 6.77 12.33
CA TYR A 19 13.57 5.51 12.22
C TYR A 19 13.49 5.08 10.76
N LEU A 20 13.65 3.78 10.52
CA LEU A 20 13.41 3.19 9.21
C LEU A 20 11.90 3.14 8.95
N ILE A 21 11.49 3.61 7.78
CA ILE A 21 10.07 3.68 7.39
C ILE A 21 9.52 2.30 7.05
N GLY A 22 8.30 1.99 7.50
CA GLY A 22 7.56 0.78 7.12
C GLY A 22 6.64 0.95 5.90
N THR A 23 6.58 2.17 5.37
CA THR A 23 5.83 2.62 4.18
C THR A 23 6.31 4.02 3.79
N SER A 24 6.32 4.36 2.49
CA SER A 24 6.59 5.72 2.02
C SER A 24 5.50 6.73 2.39
N GLU A 25 4.30 6.27 2.78
CA GLU A 25 3.20 7.14 3.22
C GLU A 25 3.65 8.17 4.27
N HIS A 26 4.39 7.73 5.30
CA HIS A 26 4.81 8.62 6.38
C HIS A 26 5.64 9.80 5.86
N SER A 27 6.61 9.53 4.99
CA SER A 27 7.47 10.56 4.40
C SER A 27 6.71 11.42 3.40
N MET A 28 5.82 10.81 2.61
CA MET A 28 5.06 11.51 1.56
C MET A 28 4.01 12.46 2.13
N ILE A 29 3.27 12.03 3.17
CA ILE A 29 2.37 12.91 3.91
C ILE A 29 3.17 13.92 4.74
N GLY A 30 4.29 13.49 5.35
CA GLY A 30 5.17 14.36 6.14
C GLY A 30 5.72 15.56 5.38
N ARG A 31 5.86 15.47 4.05
CA ARG A 31 6.23 16.60 3.18
C ARG A 31 5.30 17.81 3.35
N PHE A 32 4.04 17.60 3.72
CA PHE A 32 3.02 18.65 3.82
C PHE A 32 2.87 19.26 5.22
N ILE A 33 3.73 18.90 6.18
CA ILE A 33 3.66 19.42 7.55
C ILE A 33 3.62 20.95 7.57
N ASP A 34 2.70 21.49 8.36
CA ASP A 34 2.45 22.93 8.58
C ASP A 34 2.06 23.74 7.32
N GLN A 35 1.85 23.09 6.17
CA GLN A 35 1.55 23.79 4.92
C GLN A 35 0.09 24.26 4.82
N ILE A 36 -0.08 25.38 4.11
CA ILE A 36 -1.35 25.87 3.59
C ILE A 36 -1.29 25.73 2.07
N LEU A 37 -1.90 24.67 1.55
CA LEU A 37 -1.91 24.35 0.13
C LEU A 37 -2.80 25.34 -0.65
N PRO A 38 -2.39 25.78 -1.84
CA PRO A 38 -3.26 26.49 -2.76
C PRO A 38 -4.47 25.62 -3.13
N GLU A 39 -5.68 26.19 -3.09
CA GLU A 39 -6.90 25.42 -3.39
C GLU A 39 -6.87 24.79 -4.79
N ASN A 40 -6.25 25.48 -5.74
CA ASN A 40 -6.13 25.04 -7.13
C ASN A 40 -5.01 24.01 -7.38
N SER A 41 -4.19 23.68 -6.37
CA SER A 41 -3.23 22.57 -6.47
C SER A 41 -3.84 21.24 -6.00
N LEU A 42 -5.00 21.29 -5.32
CA LEU A 42 -5.72 20.10 -4.90
C LEU A 42 -6.56 19.51 -6.06
N PRO A 43 -6.64 18.17 -6.17
CA PRO A 43 -5.99 17.18 -5.31
C PRO A 43 -4.51 16.95 -5.68
N GLU A 44 -3.64 16.83 -4.67
CA GLU A 44 -2.27 16.37 -4.86
C GLU A 44 -2.28 14.85 -4.96
N THR A 45 -1.86 14.32 -6.12
CA THR A 45 -1.84 12.88 -6.40
C THR A 45 -0.41 12.42 -6.60
N LEU A 46 0.07 11.58 -5.68
CA LEU A 46 1.47 11.21 -5.60
C LEU A 46 1.63 9.69 -5.65
N THR A 47 2.76 9.26 -6.16
CA THR A 47 3.21 7.87 -6.03
C THR A 47 4.63 7.84 -5.52
N SER A 48 4.99 6.82 -4.74
CA SER A 48 6.35 6.68 -4.20
C SER A 48 6.80 5.24 -4.10
N TYR A 49 7.99 4.98 -4.64
CA TYR A 49 8.75 3.76 -4.40
C TYR A 49 9.63 3.94 -3.16
N SER A 50 9.66 2.96 -2.26
CA SER A 50 10.69 2.89 -1.21
C SER A 50 10.94 1.45 -0.73
N PRO A 51 12.14 1.15 -0.22
CA PRO A 51 12.33 0.07 0.74
C PRO A 51 11.52 0.35 2.01
N CYS A 52 10.90 -0.68 2.56
CA CYS A 52 10.05 -0.66 3.75
C CYS A 52 10.59 -1.66 4.76
N PHE A 53 10.67 -1.25 6.03
CA PHE A 53 11.24 -2.04 7.11
C PHE A 53 10.23 -2.26 8.23
N ARG A 54 10.02 -3.52 8.64
CA ARG A 54 9.08 -3.89 9.71
C ARG A 54 9.66 -4.93 10.65
N LYS A 55 9.46 -4.74 11.96
CA LYS A 55 9.93 -5.67 13.00
C LYS A 55 9.20 -7.01 13.01
N GLU A 56 7.97 -7.07 12.51
CA GLU A 56 7.11 -8.28 12.49
C GLU A 56 6.96 -8.94 13.88
N LYS A 57 7.06 -8.15 14.95
CA LYS A 57 6.94 -8.63 16.34
C LYS A 57 5.52 -9.12 16.60
N GLY A 58 5.37 -10.36 17.07
CA GLY A 58 4.06 -10.97 17.37
C GLY A 58 3.52 -11.92 16.28
N ALA A 59 4.26 -12.13 15.19
CA ALA A 59 3.86 -13.02 14.09
C ALA A 59 4.43 -14.45 14.17
N HIS A 60 4.98 -14.87 15.32
CA HIS A 60 5.54 -16.22 15.50
C HIS A 60 4.49 -17.30 15.17
N GLY A 61 4.87 -18.22 14.28
CA GLY A 61 4.05 -19.36 13.83
C GLY A 61 3.18 -19.11 12.58
N ILE A 62 3.12 -17.89 12.04
CA ILE A 62 2.29 -17.57 10.86
C ILE A 62 3.19 -17.28 9.64
N GLU A 63 3.21 -18.21 8.67
CA GLU A 63 3.86 -18.03 7.37
C GLU A 63 5.36 -17.64 7.45
N GLU A 64 6.08 -18.23 8.41
CA GLU A 64 7.49 -17.91 8.73
C GLU A 64 8.52 -18.27 7.64
N ARG A 65 8.13 -19.03 6.60
CA ARG A 65 9.01 -19.44 5.50
C ARG A 65 8.52 -18.88 4.18
N GLY A 66 9.46 -18.33 3.40
CA GLY A 66 9.20 -17.72 2.11
C GLY A 66 9.32 -16.20 2.18
N ILE A 67 8.60 -15.51 1.28
CA ILE A 67 8.67 -14.04 1.14
C ILE A 67 7.37 -13.34 1.60
N TYR A 68 6.44 -14.07 2.22
CA TYR A 68 5.13 -13.50 2.58
C TYR A 68 5.24 -12.43 3.68
N ARG A 69 6.07 -12.70 4.68
CA ARG A 69 6.33 -11.83 5.83
C ARG A 69 7.84 -11.76 6.06
N ILE A 70 8.42 -10.61 5.74
CA ILE A 70 9.87 -10.36 5.78
C ILE A 70 10.14 -8.97 6.35
N HIS A 71 11.34 -8.77 6.89
CA HIS A 71 11.69 -7.52 7.57
C HIS A 71 11.94 -6.35 6.63
N GLN A 72 12.34 -6.61 5.39
CA GLN A 72 12.59 -5.60 4.37
C GLN A 72 11.86 -6.01 3.09
N PHE A 73 11.16 -5.05 2.48
CA PHE A 73 10.53 -5.25 1.19
C PHE A 73 10.37 -3.92 0.45
N GLU A 74 10.26 -3.98 -0.87
CA GLU A 74 9.93 -2.83 -1.70
C GLU A 74 8.42 -2.57 -1.69
N LYS A 75 8.02 -1.31 -1.81
CA LYS A 75 6.62 -0.95 -1.95
C LYS A 75 6.47 0.26 -2.86
N GLN A 76 5.49 0.19 -3.75
CA GLN A 76 4.99 1.33 -4.50
C GLN A 76 3.67 1.78 -3.85
N GLU A 77 3.64 3.02 -3.38
CA GLU A 77 2.47 3.61 -2.72
C GLU A 77 1.78 4.63 -3.62
N MET A 78 0.48 4.82 -3.41
CA MET A 78 -0.33 5.93 -3.89
C MET A 78 -0.77 6.77 -2.70
N ILE A 79 -0.64 8.09 -2.83
CA ILE A 79 -1.03 9.06 -1.79
C ILE A 79 -1.90 10.13 -2.44
N VAL A 80 -2.98 10.51 -1.77
CA VAL A 80 -3.83 11.62 -2.18
C VAL A 80 -4.04 12.57 -1.02
N VAL A 81 -3.79 13.85 -1.26
CA VAL A 81 -4.23 14.95 -0.38
C VAL A 81 -5.26 15.75 -1.15
N CYS A 82 -6.51 15.78 -0.67
CA CYS A 82 -7.62 16.36 -1.41
C CYS A 82 -8.55 17.18 -0.50
N LYS A 83 -9.55 17.81 -1.12
CA LYS A 83 -10.63 18.45 -0.36
C LYS A 83 -11.55 17.40 0.28
N PRO A 84 -12.22 17.71 1.40
CA PRO A 84 -13.10 16.76 2.08
C PRO A 84 -14.19 16.15 1.19
N GLU A 85 -14.78 16.96 0.31
CA GLU A 85 -15.86 16.57 -0.59
C GLU A 85 -15.45 15.55 -1.66
N GLU A 86 -14.16 15.52 -2.06
CA GLU A 86 -13.63 14.61 -3.08
C GLU A 86 -13.14 13.28 -2.49
N SER A 87 -12.99 13.21 -1.17
CA SER A 87 -12.28 12.15 -0.47
C SER A 87 -12.92 10.76 -0.69
N LYS A 88 -14.25 10.68 -0.77
CA LYS A 88 -14.95 9.40 -1.02
C LYS A 88 -14.71 8.89 -2.44
N ASP A 89 -14.72 9.78 -3.42
CA ASP A 89 -14.50 9.42 -4.82
C ASP A 89 -13.06 8.99 -5.06
N TRP A 90 -12.09 9.66 -4.42
CA TRP A 90 -10.69 9.23 -4.43
C TRP A 90 -10.49 7.87 -3.79
N TYR A 91 -11.15 7.58 -2.67
CA TYR A 91 -11.08 6.27 -2.04
C TYR A 91 -11.51 5.16 -3.02
N GLU A 92 -12.66 5.37 -3.68
CA GLU A 92 -13.18 4.43 -4.69
C GLU A 92 -12.24 4.27 -5.88
N LYS A 93 -11.63 5.36 -6.35
CA LYS A 93 -10.69 5.33 -7.46
C LYS A 93 -9.41 4.58 -7.09
N LEU A 94 -8.86 4.81 -5.90
CA LEU A 94 -7.59 4.23 -5.47
C LEU A 94 -7.63 2.71 -5.43
N TRP A 95 -8.59 2.10 -4.72
CA TRP A 95 -8.62 0.65 -4.61
C TRP A 95 -8.91 -0.02 -5.97
N LYS A 96 -9.67 0.63 -6.86
CA LYS A 96 -9.93 0.16 -8.23
C LYS A 96 -8.66 0.10 -9.06
N LEU A 97 -7.75 1.06 -8.93
CA LEU A 97 -6.44 1.03 -9.60
C LEU A 97 -5.62 -0.19 -9.19
N SER A 98 -5.62 -0.57 -7.90
CA SER A 98 -4.97 -1.81 -7.45
C SER A 98 -5.65 -3.05 -8.03
N VAL A 99 -6.98 -3.11 -8.03
CA VAL A 99 -7.71 -4.22 -8.64
C VAL A 99 -7.39 -4.36 -10.13
N GLU A 100 -7.36 -3.25 -10.86
CA GLU A 100 -7.03 -3.22 -12.29
C GLU A 100 -5.60 -3.73 -12.54
N LEU A 101 -4.63 -3.27 -11.75
CA LEU A 101 -3.24 -3.72 -11.85
C LEU A 101 -3.12 -5.24 -11.69
N PHE A 102 -3.70 -5.82 -10.64
CA PHE A 102 -3.62 -7.27 -10.41
C PHE A 102 -4.36 -8.07 -11.48
N ARG A 103 -5.53 -7.61 -11.92
CA ARG A 103 -6.28 -8.26 -13.02
C ARG A 103 -5.53 -8.23 -14.34
N SER A 104 -4.79 -7.15 -14.63
CA SER A 104 -3.95 -7.05 -15.83
C SER A 104 -2.79 -8.05 -15.85
N MET A 105 -2.45 -8.62 -14.69
CA MET A 105 -1.42 -9.66 -14.52
C MET A 105 -2.02 -11.06 -14.36
N ASP A 106 -3.29 -11.25 -14.75
CA ASP A 106 -4.03 -12.51 -14.64
C ASP A 106 -4.16 -13.05 -13.20
N ILE A 107 -4.15 -12.16 -12.21
CA ILE A 107 -4.30 -12.53 -10.80
C ILE A 107 -5.75 -12.28 -10.34
N PRO A 108 -6.49 -13.32 -9.94
CA PRO A 108 -7.83 -13.15 -9.37
C PRO A 108 -7.74 -12.44 -8.02
N VAL A 109 -8.51 -11.35 -7.87
CA VAL A 109 -8.56 -10.56 -6.64
C VAL A 109 -9.99 -10.27 -6.21
N ARG A 110 -10.18 -10.07 -4.90
CA ARG A 110 -11.40 -9.51 -4.30
C ARG A 110 -11.08 -8.27 -3.49
N GLN A 111 -12.07 -7.40 -3.32
CA GLN A 111 -12.03 -6.32 -2.34
C GLN A 111 -12.73 -6.81 -1.08
N LEU A 112 -12.14 -6.54 0.08
CA LEU A 112 -12.68 -6.87 1.39
C LEU A 112 -12.73 -5.59 2.24
N GLU A 113 -13.92 -5.13 2.57
CA GLU A 113 -14.09 -3.99 3.48
C GLU A 113 -13.74 -4.39 4.92
N CYS A 114 -12.88 -3.62 5.58
CA CYS A 114 -12.43 -3.89 6.94
C CYS A 114 -13.56 -3.57 7.95
N CYS A 115 -13.77 -4.44 8.93
CA CYS A 115 -14.69 -4.18 10.02
C CYS A 115 -14.06 -3.19 11.04
N SER A 116 -14.88 -2.58 11.90
CA SER A 116 -14.40 -1.58 12.87
C SER A 116 -13.33 -2.10 13.83
N GLY A 117 -13.35 -3.39 14.17
CA GLY A 117 -12.34 -4.01 15.05
C GLY A 117 -10.98 -4.23 14.39
N ASP A 118 -10.93 -4.18 13.05
CA ASP A 118 -9.71 -4.36 12.25
C ASP A 118 -9.22 -3.04 11.63
N LEU A 119 -9.96 -1.94 11.85
CA LEU A 119 -9.49 -0.62 11.48
C LEU A 119 -8.39 -0.16 12.43
N ALA A 120 -7.19 0.01 11.89
CA ALA A 120 -6.11 0.69 12.61
C ALA A 120 -6.44 2.17 12.89
N ASP A 121 -5.72 2.75 13.84
CA ASP A 121 -5.87 4.15 14.26
C ASP A 121 -5.97 5.14 13.10
N LEU A 122 -6.79 6.18 13.27
CA LEU A 122 -7.05 7.30 12.35
C LEU A 122 -7.86 6.97 11.08
N LYS A 123 -8.11 5.69 10.78
CA LYS A 123 -8.84 5.30 9.57
C LYS A 123 -10.34 5.55 9.75
N VAL A 124 -10.92 6.27 8.80
CA VAL A 124 -12.38 6.43 8.68
C VAL A 124 -12.97 5.24 7.91
N LYS A 125 -12.27 4.79 6.87
CA LYS A 125 -12.65 3.62 6.07
C LYS A 125 -11.40 2.94 5.52
N SER A 126 -11.42 1.61 5.42
CA SER A 126 -10.38 0.86 4.72
C SER A 126 -10.93 -0.39 4.07
N CYS A 127 -10.23 -0.82 3.02
CA CYS A 127 -10.44 -2.12 2.43
C CYS A 127 -9.13 -2.71 1.98
N ASP A 128 -9.06 -4.03 2.03
CA ASP A 128 -7.95 -4.79 1.50
C ASP A 128 -8.30 -5.31 0.11
N ILE A 129 -7.29 -5.36 -0.75
CA ILE A 129 -7.35 -6.13 -1.97
C ILE A 129 -6.61 -7.43 -1.69
N GLU A 130 -7.32 -8.53 -1.85
CA GLU A 130 -6.77 -9.85 -1.58
C GLU A 130 -6.67 -10.65 -2.86
N ALA A 131 -5.52 -11.29 -3.08
CA ALA A 131 -5.27 -12.19 -4.20
C ALA A 131 -5.64 -13.63 -3.83
N TRP A 132 -6.17 -14.37 -4.79
CA TRP A 132 -6.41 -15.79 -4.66
C TRP A 132 -5.09 -16.57 -4.64
N SER A 133 -4.96 -17.53 -3.72
CA SER A 133 -3.87 -18.50 -3.67
C SER A 133 -4.37 -19.87 -4.14
N PRO A 134 -4.00 -20.33 -5.36
CA PRO A 134 -4.25 -21.70 -5.79
C PRO A 134 -3.62 -22.75 -4.87
N ARG A 135 -2.49 -22.45 -4.23
CA ARG A 135 -1.83 -23.39 -3.32
C ARG A 135 -2.57 -23.51 -1.98
N GLN A 136 -3.00 -22.39 -1.41
CA GLN A 136 -3.63 -22.35 -0.08
C GLN A 136 -5.16 -22.47 -0.14
N GLN A 137 -5.77 -22.35 -1.33
CA GLN A 137 -7.22 -22.34 -1.55
C GLN A 137 -7.94 -21.27 -0.70
N LYS A 138 -7.32 -20.10 -0.56
CA LYS A 138 -7.86 -18.93 0.14
C LYS A 138 -7.34 -17.63 -0.46
N TYR A 139 -7.98 -16.54 -0.10
CA TYR A 139 -7.52 -15.18 -0.40
C TYR A 139 -6.50 -14.71 0.65
N PHE A 140 -5.57 -13.85 0.24
CA PHE A 140 -4.61 -13.19 1.12
C PHE A 140 -4.34 -11.75 0.67
N GLU A 141 -4.11 -10.86 1.64
CA GLU A 141 -3.91 -9.42 1.41
C GLU A 141 -2.67 -9.13 0.57
N VAL A 142 -2.84 -8.38 -0.53
CA VAL A 142 -1.76 -7.86 -1.38
C VAL A 142 -1.68 -6.33 -1.40
N CYS A 143 -2.81 -5.65 -1.16
CA CYS A 143 -2.87 -4.19 -1.01
C CYS A 143 -3.85 -3.82 0.10
N SER A 144 -3.65 -2.64 0.68
CA SER A 144 -4.61 -1.99 1.58
C SER A 144 -4.83 -0.55 1.15
N CYS A 145 -6.09 -0.11 1.10
CA CYS A 145 -6.53 1.24 0.75
C CYS A 145 -7.23 1.87 1.94
N SER A 146 -6.84 3.08 2.32
CA SER A 146 -7.34 3.76 3.51
C SER A 146 -7.75 5.21 3.22
N ASN A 147 -8.89 5.61 3.77
CA ASN A 147 -9.30 7.01 3.89
C ASN A 147 -9.22 7.40 5.38
N LEU A 148 -8.42 8.42 5.68
CA LEU A 148 -8.15 8.86 7.04
C LEU A 148 -8.90 10.14 7.42
N GLY A 149 -9.76 10.63 6.52
CA GLY A 149 -10.43 11.92 6.67
C GLY A 149 -9.41 13.02 6.96
N ASP A 150 -9.69 13.84 7.96
CA ASP A 150 -8.81 14.92 8.41
C ASP A 150 -7.86 14.50 9.55
N ALA A 151 -7.84 13.23 9.97
CA ALA A 151 -7.15 12.82 11.20
C ALA A 151 -5.63 13.03 11.12
N GLN A 152 -5.00 12.68 9.99
CA GLN A 152 -3.59 12.98 9.75
C GLN A 152 -3.37 14.48 9.53
N ALA A 153 -4.20 15.11 8.70
CA ALA A 153 -4.10 16.53 8.39
C ALA A 153 -4.19 17.41 9.64
N ARG A 154 -5.03 17.04 10.62
CA ARG A 154 -5.17 17.71 11.91
C ARG A 154 -3.91 17.61 12.76
N ARG A 155 -3.29 16.43 12.79
CA ARG A 155 -2.01 16.20 13.52
C ARG A 155 -0.85 16.96 12.89
N LEU A 156 -0.83 17.06 11.56
CA LEU A 156 0.28 17.61 10.79
C LEU A 156 0.03 19.04 10.27
N ARG A 157 -1.13 19.62 10.60
CA ARG A 157 -1.58 20.97 10.21
C ARG A 157 -1.62 21.21 8.70
N ILE A 158 -2.00 20.18 7.93
CA ILE A 158 -2.15 20.23 6.48
C ILE A 158 -3.49 20.88 6.14
N ARG A 159 -3.46 22.09 5.58
CA ARG A 159 -4.63 22.94 5.38
C ARG A 159 -4.69 23.51 3.98
N TYR A 160 -5.83 24.04 3.58
CA TYR A 160 -5.98 24.93 2.42
C TYR A 160 -6.92 26.08 2.77
N LYS A 161 -6.95 27.12 1.94
CA LYS A 161 -7.98 28.17 2.01
C LYS A 161 -9.05 27.86 0.98
N ASP A 162 -10.31 27.83 1.38
CA ASP A 162 -11.42 27.72 0.44
C ASP A 162 -11.68 29.06 -0.28
N GLN A 163 -12.68 29.07 -1.17
CA GLN A 163 -13.08 30.23 -1.96
C GLN A 163 -13.53 31.43 -1.10
N ASP A 164 -14.01 31.17 0.13
CA ASP A 164 -14.39 32.21 1.10
C ASP A 164 -13.17 32.73 1.90
N GLY A 165 -11.97 32.18 1.66
CA GLY A 165 -10.76 32.47 2.40
C GLY A 165 -10.70 31.82 3.79
N LYS A 166 -11.62 30.90 4.11
CA LYS A 166 -11.62 30.16 5.38
C LYS A 166 -10.62 29.02 5.32
N MET A 167 -9.96 28.78 6.44
CA MET A 167 -9.00 27.69 6.58
C MET A 167 -9.73 26.37 6.76
N GLN A 168 -9.47 25.43 5.85
CA GLN A 168 -10.01 24.08 5.88
C GLN A 168 -8.88 23.07 6.08
N LEU A 169 -9.19 21.92 6.69
CA LEU A 169 -8.28 20.78 6.75
C LEU A 169 -8.41 19.96 5.47
N CYS A 170 -7.26 19.49 4.96
CA CYS A 170 -7.29 18.53 3.85
C CYS A 170 -7.75 17.15 4.35
N HIS A 171 -8.24 16.33 3.44
CA HIS A 171 -8.33 14.89 3.65
C HIS A 171 -7.10 14.18 3.09
N THR A 172 -6.69 13.10 3.73
CA THR A 172 -5.54 12.27 3.32
C THR A 172 -5.97 10.83 3.06
N LEU A 173 -5.49 10.28 1.97
CA LEU A 173 -5.71 8.88 1.58
C LEU A 173 -4.39 8.24 1.18
N ASN A 174 -4.31 6.93 1.42
CA ASN A 174 -3.22 6.09 0.95
C ASN A 174 -3.78 4.81 0.33
N ASN A 175 -3.02 4.24 -0.59
CA ASN A 175 -3.28 2.91 -1.09
C ASN A 175 -1.98 2.25 -1.57
N THR A 176 -1.87 0.94 -1.37
CA THR A 176 -0.77 0.17 -1.94
C THR A 176 -1.01 0.00 -3.43
N CYS A 177 -0.07 0.47 -4.26
CA CYS A 177 -0.07 0.12 -5.68
C CYS A 177 0.37 -1.34 -5.83
N VAL A 178 1.58 -1.65 -5.38
CA VAL A 178 2.11 -3.01 -5.37
C VAL A 178 3.19 -3.16 -4.29
N ALA A 179 3.20 -4.30 -3.61
CA ALA A 179 4.28 -4.74 -2.74
C ALA A 179 4.84 -6.07 -3.29
N PRO A 180 6.03 -6.08 -3.91
CA PRO A 180 6.56 -7.24 -4.62
C PRO A 180 6.57 -8.55 -3.83
N PRO A 181 6.83 -8.65 -2.51
CA PRO A 181 6.90 -9.97 -1.88
C PRO A 181 5.58 -10.75 -1.96
N ARG A 182 4.46 -10.13 -1.58
CA ARG A 182 3.14 -10.78 -1.66
C ARG A 182 2.60 -10.80 -3.09
N MET A 183 2.88 -9.77 -3.88
CA MET A 183 2.52 -9.76 -5.30
C MET A 183 3.24 -10.89 -6.07
N LEU A 184 4.51 -11.16 -5.77
CA LEU A 184 5.27 -12.26 -6.38
C LEU A 184 4.70 -13.62 -6.00
N ILE A 185 4.22 -13.80 -4.77
CA ILE A 185 3.50 -15.03 -4.38
C ILE A 185 2.25 -15.18 -5.26
N ALA A 186 1.42 -14.13 -5.35
CA ALA A 186 0.21 -14.17 -6.16
C ALA A 186 0.51 -14.43 -7.64
N PHE A 187 1.53 -13.76 -8.18
CA PHE A 187 2.01 -13.91 -9.55
C PHE A 187 2.47 -15.34 -9.82
N LEU A 188 3.38 -15.87 -9.00
CA LEU A 188 3.94 -17.20 -9.18
C LEU A 188 2.86 -18.27 -9.07
N GLU A 189 2.02 -18.23 -8.03
CA GLU A 189 1.03 -19.27 -7.79
C GLU A 189 -0.07 -19.29 -8.86
N ASN A 190 -0.51 -18.14 -9.37
CA ASN A 190 -1.56 -18.08 -10.39
C ASN A 190 -1.06 -18.33 -11.82
N ASN A 191 0.24 -18.16 -12.08
CA ASN A 191 0.82 -18.35 -13.42
C ASN A 191 1.68 -19.63 -13.54
N LEU A 192 1.79 -20.44 -12.50
CA LEU A 192 2.55 -21.69 -12.50
C LEU A 192 1.89 -22.76 -13.39
N GLN A 193 2.70 -23.38 -14.25
CA GLN A 193 2.31 -24.47 -15.14
C GLN A 193 2.68 -25.84 -14.56
N ALA A 194 2.04 -26.90 -15.04
CA ALA A 194 2.29 -28.27 -14.59
C ALA A 194 3.75 -28.75 -14.82
N ASP A 195 4.45 -28.18 -15.81
CA ASP A 195 5.85 -28.47 -16.11
C ASP A 195 6.84 -27.68 -15.23
N GLY A 196 6.34 -26.83 -14.33
CA GLY A 196 7.13 -25.98 -13.44
C GLY A 196 7.56 -24.65 -14.04
N THR A 197 7.15 -24.34 -15.28
CA THR A 197 7.33 -22.99 -15.85
C THR A 197 6.31 -22.02 -15.29
N VAL A 198 6.60 -20.71 -15.32
CA VAL A 198 5.65 -19.66 -14.93
C VAL A 198 5.37 -18.79 -16.14
N LEU A 199 4.10 -18.64 -16.52
CA LEU A 199 3.73 -17.74 -17.62
C LEU A 199 3.94 -16.29 -17.21
N ILE A 200 4.38 -15.48 -18.17
CA ILE A 200 4.52 -14.03 -18.00
C ILE A 200 3.30 -13.38 -18.69
N PRO A 201 2.39 -12.73 -17.92
CA PRO A 201 1.28 -11.96 -18.45
C PRO A 201 1.75 -10.95 -19.48
N GLU A 202 0.94 -10.72 -20.51
CA GLU A 202 1.32 -9.91 -21.67
C GLU A 202 1.79 -8.50 -21.28
N ILE A 203 1.15 -7.89 -20.28
CA ILE A 203 1.49 -6.55 -19.78
C ILE A 203 2.91 -6.47 -19.21
N LEU A 204 3.48 -7.58 -18.72
CA LEU A 204 4.82 -7.62 -18.13
C LEU A 204 5.92 -7.93 -19.16
N ARG A 205 5.60 -8.54 -20.31
CA ARG A 205 6.59 -8.97 -21.29
C ARG A 205 7.50 -7.85 -21.80
N PRO A 206 7.03 -6.61 -22.06
CA PRO A 206 7.90 -5.49 -22.45
C PRO A 206 8.99 -5.19 -21.41
N TYR A 207 8.68 -5.35 -20.12
CA TYR A 207 9.60 -5.13 -19.01
C TYR A 207 10.54 -6.32 -18.78
N MET A 208 10.23 -7.49 -19.36
CA MET A 208 11.01 -8.72 -19.24
C MET A 208 11.77 -9.10 -20.52
N GLY A 209 11.97 -8.13 -21.42
CA GLY A 209 12.71 -8.34 -22.68
C GLY A 209 11.98 -9.25 -23.67
N GLY A 210 10.64 -9.24 -23.66
CA GLY A 210 9.80 -10.05 -24.55
C GLY A 210 9.64 -11.51 -24.13
N LYS A 211 10.17 -11.91 -22.96
CA LYS A 211 9.99 -13.29 -22.46
C LYS A 211 8.52 -13.57 -22.16
N GLU A 212 8.05 -14.72 -22.60
CA GLU A 212 6.66 -15.18 -22.37
C GLU A 212 6.53 -16.13 -21.18
N LYS A 213 7.64 -16.74 -20.72
CA LYS A 213 7.67 -17.63 -19.57
C LYS A 213 9.00 -17.60 -18.84
N LEU A 214 8.96 -17.88 -17.55
CA LEU A 214 10.10 -18.19 -16.70
C LEU A 214 10.31 -19.71 -16.68
N THR A 215 11.54 -20.15 -16.96
CA THR A 215 11.92 -21.56 -16.93
C THR A 215 12.85 -21.83 -15.74
N PRO A 216 12.63 -22.91 -14.97
CA PRO A 216 13.58 -23.34 -13.95
C PRO A 216 14.96 -23.57 -14.59
N LYS A 217 16.02 -23.03 -13.96
CA LYS A 217 17.37 -23.09 -14.54
C LYS A 217 17.99 -24.49 -14.49
N ASN A 218 17.53 -25.40 -13.62
CA ASN A 218 17.79 -26.84 -13.56
C ASN A 218 16.95 -27.45 -12.41
N LYS A 219 16.50 -28.71 -12.53
CA LYS A 219 15.99 -29.50 -11.40
C LYS A 219 17.15 -30.15 -10.66
#